data_AF-A0A4Q7YZ65-F1
#
_entry.id   AF-A0A4Q7YZ65-F1
#
_cell.length_a   1.000
_cell.length_b   1.000
_cell.length_c   1.000
_cell.angle_alpha   90.00
_cell.angle_beta   90.00
_cell.angle_gamma   90.00
#
_symmetry.space_group_name_H-M   'P 1'
#
loop_
_entity.id
_entity.type
_entity.pdbx_description
1 polymer ?
#
loop_
_entity_poly.entity_id
_entity_poly.type
_entity_poly.pdbx_seq_one_letter_code
_entity_poly.pdbx_strand_id
1 'polypeptide(L)'
;MRWYCKYGITYRDLAEMMQERGVEVDASTIFRWVQRYAPELEKRIRWYQGYRSSSWRVDETYVKVGGQWKYLFRAVDNHGRLIDFMLLDRRNARGAHRFLGKALKTMHNWPPHSITTDKLGSYPKAIGRLQHEGKLPQDTKHRTSKYLNNIIEADHGGLKRVIRPTRGFQTMRTASATIKGFEVMRMIRRRHCLLCKA
;
A
#
# COMPACT_ATOMS: atom_id res chain seq x y z
N MET A 1 -10.96 -9.53 12.80
CA MET A 1 -10.16 -8.61 11.95
C MET A 1 -9.51 -9.28 10.73
N ARG A 2 -8.83 -10.44 10.87
CA ARG A 2 -8.19 -11.12 9.73
C ARG A 2 -9.12 -11.36 8.54
N TRP A 3 -10.34 -11.84 8.77
CA TRP A 3 -11.28 -12.11 7.67
C TRP A 3 -11.69 -10.85 6.92
N TYR A 4 -12.04 -9.78 7.64
CA TYR A 4 -12.30 -8.47 7.03
C TYR A 4 -11.15 -8.02 6.11
N CYS A 5 -9.91 -8.01 6.62
CA CYS A 5 -8.77 -7.56 5.83
C CYS A 5 -8.35 -8.51 4.70
N LYS A 6 -8.63 -9.80 4.86
CA LYS A 6 -8.27 -10.84 3.88
C LYS A 6 -9.27 -10.85 2.72
N TYR A 7 -10.56 -10.88 3.00
CA TYR A 7 -11.60 -11.15 2.01
C TYR A 7 -12.28 -9.88 1.48
N GLY A 8 -12.15 -8.75 2.16
CA GLY A 8 -12.85 -7.52 1.78
C GLY A 8 -14.36 -7.70 1.92
N ILE A 9 -14.82 -8.11 3.10
CA ILE A 9 -16.24 -8.16 3.45
C ILE A 9 -16.62 -6.88 4.20
N THR A 10 -17.91 -6.57 4.37
CA THR A 10 -18.29 -5.42 5.19
C THR A 10 -18.12 -5.71 6.68
N TYR A 11 -18.14 -4.67 7.51
CA TYR A 11 -18.14 -4.85 8.97
C TYR A 11 -19.41 -5.54 9.48
N ARG A 12 -20.54 -5.34 8.78
CA ARG A 12 -21.82 -5.97 9.13
C ARG A 12 -21.81 -7.45 8.78
N ASP A 13 -21.33 -7.79 7.57
CA ASP A 13 -21.18 -9.18 7.16
C ASP A 13 -20.27 -9.94 8.15
N LEU A 14 -19.17 -9.32 8.61
CA LEU A 14 -18.31 -9.97 9.60
C LEU A 14 -18.99 -10.11 10.97
N ALA A 15 -19.83 -9.15 11.39
CA ALA A 15 -20.58 -9.26 12.64
C ALA A 15 -21.60 -10.42 12.55
N GLU A 16 -22.33 -10.51 11.45
CA GLU A 16 -23.27 -11.61 11.15
C GLU A 16 -22.55 -12.97 11.16
N MET A 17 -21.42 -13.09 10.45
CA MET A 17 -20.60 -14.31 10.46
C MET A 17 -20.06 -14.69 11.85
N MET A 18 -19.87 -13.72 12.75
CA MET A 18 -19.47 -13.99 14.15
C MET A 18 -20.67 -14.46 14.97
N GLN A 19 -21.85 -13.87 14.74
CA GLN A 19 -23.10 -14.24 15.40
C GLN A 19 -23.51 -15.68 15.04
N GLU A 20 -23.38 -16.08 13.78
CA GLU A 20 -23.58 -17.49 13.33
C GLU A 20 -22.69 -18.49 14.09
N ARG A 21 -21.58 -18.02 14.68
CA ARG A 21 -20.63 -18.82 15.46
C ARG A 21 -20.80 -18.63 16.98
N GLY A 22 -21.89 -18.02 17.42
CA GLY A 22 -22.19 -17.78 18.83
C GLY A 22 -21.42 -16.61 19.46
N VAL A 23 -20.80 -15.74 18.65
CA VAL A 23 -20.08 -14.56 19.15
C VAL A 23 -20.84 -13.29 18.76
N GLU A 24 -21.53 -12.69 19.71
CA GLU A 24 -22.21 -11.42 19.51
C GLU A 24 -21.21 -10.25 19.53
N VAL A 25 -21.11 -9.53 18.41
CA VAL A 25 -20.21 -8.38 18.29
C VAL A 25 -20.79 -7.34 17.34
N ASP A 26 -20.83 -6.10 17.79
CA ASP A 26 -21.28 -4.99 16.93
C ASP A 26 -20.26 -4.65 15.84
N ALA A 27 -20.75 -4.23 14.67
CA ALA A 27 -19.91 -3.84 13.54
C ALA A 27 -18.96 -2.67 13.89
N SER A 28 -19.36 -1.75 14.78
CA SER A 28 -18.50 -0.66 15.24
C SER A 28 -17.34 -1.15 16.10
N THR A 29 -17.53 -2.22 16.87
CA THR A 29 -16.47 -2.87 17.65
C THR A 29 -15.41 -3.45 16.72
N ILE A 30 -15.83 -4.15 15.66
CA ILE A 30 -14.92 -4.68 14.64
C ILE A 30 -14.17 -3.54 13.94
N PHE A 31 -14.86 -2.45 13.61
CA PHE A 31 -14.23 -1.26 13.03
C PHE A 31 -13.13 -0.71 13.96
N ARG A 32 -13.42 -0.51 15.25
CA ARG A 32 -12.43 -0.04 16.24
C ARG A 32 -11.22 -0.98 16.34
N TRP A 33 -11.45 -2.30 16.29
CA TRP A 33 -10.37 -3.28 16.23
C TRP A 33 -9.50 -3.13 14.98
N VAL A 34 -10.09 -2.93 13.79
CA VAL A 34 -9.31 -2.66 12.58
C VAL A 34 -8.48 -1.39 12.74
N GLN A 35 -9.10 -0.30 13.22
CA GLN A 35 -8.40 0.97 13.39
C GLN A 35 -7.23 0.89 14.37
N ARG A 36 -7.36 0.08 15.43
CA ARG A 36 -6.31 -0.12 16.45
C ARG A 36 -5.24 -1.10 15.99
N TYR A 37 -5.64 -2.29 15.53
CA TYR A 37 -4.71 -3.41 15.34
C TYR A 37 -4.09 -3.47 13.95
N ALA A 38 -4.73 -2.93 12.90
CA ALA A 38 -4.14 -2.97 11.57
C ALA A 38 -2.81 -2.18 11.48
N PRO A 39 -2.68 -0.97 12.06
CA PRO A 39 -1.40 -0.26 12.12
C PRO A 39 -0.34 -1.00 12.95
N GLU A 40 -0.72 -1.60 14.07
CA GLU A 40 0.18 -2.37 14.93
C GLU A 40 0.72 -3.62 14.22
N LEU A 41 -0.14 -4.33 13.49
CA LEU A 41 0.29 -5.47 12.69
C LEU A 41 1.26 -5.06 11.58
N GLU A 42 0.98 -3.96 10.89
CA GLU A 42 1.88 -3.46 9.83
C GLU A 42 3.25 -3.10 10.41
N LYS A 43 3.29 -2.43 11.57
CA LYS A 43 4.55 -2.11 12.27
C LYS A 43 5.34 -3.37 12.62
N ARG A 44 4.68 -4.42 13.13
CA ARG A 44 5.34 -5.68 13.50
C ARG A 44 5.82 -6.46 12.28
N ILE A 45 5.02 -6.54 11.21
CA ILE A 45 5.37 -7.29 9.99
C ILE A 45 6.49 -6.63 9.19
N ARG A 46 6.66 -5.31 9.29
CA ARG A 46 7.69 -4.57 8.57
C ARG A 46 9.10 -5.17 8.75
N TRP A 47 9.42 -5.67 9.96
CA TRP A 47 10.69 -6.34 10.26
C TRP A 47 10.90 -7.67 9.52
N TYR A 48 9.81 -8.33 9.12
CA TYR A 48 9.82 -9.65 8.49
C TYR A 48 9.64 -9.58 6.97
N GLN A 49 9.65 -8.39 6.37
CA GLN A 49 9.45 -8.22 4.92
C GLN A 49 10.63 -8.71 4.08
N GLY A 50 11.81 -8.87 4.68
CA GLY A 50 13.03 -9.34 4.02
C GLY A 50 13.52 -8.41 2.91
N TYR A 51 14.42 -8.93 2.08
CA TYR A 51 14.99 -8.21 0.94
C TYR A 51 13.91 -7.77 -0.08
N ARG A 52 14.08 -6.56 -0.62
CA ARG A 52 13.33 -6.03 -1.77
C ARG A 52 14.30 -5.82 -2.93
N SER A 53 13.85 -6.19 -4.12
CA SER A 53 14.65 -5.96 -5.32
C SER A 53 14.87 -4.48 -5.57
N SER A 54 16.05 -4.15 -6.13
CA SER A 54 16.46 -2.80 -6.49
C SER A 54 15.73 -2.24 -7.72
N SER A 55 14.81 -3.00 -8.33
CA SER A 55 13.96 -2.52 -9.43
C SER A 55 12.53 -2.27 -8.96
N TRP A 56 12.15 -1.00 -8.89
CA TRP A 56 10.86 -0.54 -8.37
C TRP A 56 9.88 -0.20 -9.49
N ARG A 57 8.60 -0.43 -9.24
CA ARG A 57 7.46 0.09 -10.03
C ARG A 57 6.66 0.99 -9.11
N VAL A 58 6.40 2.20 -9.57
CA VAL A 58 5.74 3.24 -8.78
C VAL A 58 4.61 3.85 -9.60
N ASP A 59 3.43 3.87 -9.02
CA ASP A 59 2.23 4.38 -9.67
C ASP A 59 1.18 4.78 -8.63
N GLU A 60 0.18 5.55 -9.06
CA GLU A 60 -0.94 5.95 -8.23
C GLU A 60 -2.25 5.27 -8.63
N THR A 61 -3.12 5.07 -7.64
CA THR A 61 -4.48 4.63 -7.92
C THR A 61 -5.50 5.40 -7.09
N TYR A 62 -6.74 5.40 -7.55
CA TYR A 62 -7.82 6.13 -6.90
C TYR A 62 -8.52 5.29 -5.82
N VAL A 63 -8.77 5.92 -4.67
CA VAL A 63 -9.54 5.36 -3.56
C VAL A 63 -10.56 6.40 -3.08
N LYS A 64 -11.80 5.99 -2.82
CA LYS A 64 -12.86 6.89 -2.38
C LYS A 64 -12.80 7.10 -0.86
N VAL A 65 -12.67 8.36 -0.44
CA VAL A 65 -12.57 8.76 0.98
C VAL A 65 -13.42 10.01 1.19
N GLY A 66 -14.34 9.98 2.16
CA GLY A 66 -15.28 11.06 2.44
C GLY A 66 -16.12 11.44 1.21
N GLY A 67 -16.50 10.46 0.40
CA GLY A 67 -17.21 10.69 -0.87
C GLY A 67 -16.35 11.17 -2.04
N GLN A 68 -15.10 11.61 -1.80
CA GLN A 68 -14.21 12.16 -2.83
C GLN A 68 -13.14 11.14 -3.27
N TRP A 69 -12.68 11.26 -4.51
CA TRP A 69 -11.54 10.48 -5.00
C TRP A 69 -10.23 11.05 -4.46
N LYS A 70 -9.43 10.19 -3.85
CA LYS A 70 -8.09 10.48 -3.33
C LYS A 70 -7.06 9.59 -4.01
N TYR A 71 -5.80 9.95 -3.90
CA TYR A 71 -4.69 9.28 -4.58
C TYR A 71 -3.91 8.41 -3.61
N LEU A 72 -3.89 7.10 -3.87
CA LEU A 72 -3.05 6.14 -3.19
C LEU A 72 -1.80 5.89 -4.03
N PHE A 73 -0.70 6.51 -3.64
CA PHE A 73 0.62 6.27 -4.21
C PHE A 73 1.13 4.92 -3.71
N ARG A 74 1.72 4.12 -4.60
CA ARG A 74 2.21 2.78 -4.29
C ARG A 74 3.53 2.51 -4.98
N ALA A 75 4.37 1.72 -4.31
CA ALA A 75 5.63 1.21 -4.84
C ALA A 75 5.69 -0.30 -4.59
N VAL A 76 5.97 -1.06 -5.62
CA VAL A 76 6.24 -2.50 -5.54
C VAL A 76 7.56 -2.82 -6.24
N ASP A 77 8.24 -3.87 -5.81
CA ASP A 77 9.42 -4.36 -6.52
C ASP A 77 9.03 -5.18 -7.77
N ASN A 78 10.03 -5.60 -8.55
CA ASN A 78 9.82 -6.45 -9.74
C ASN A 78 9.22 -7.84 -9.43
N HIS A 79 9.11 -8.25 -8.17
CA HIS A 79 8.42 -9.47 -7.74
C HIS A 79 7.00 -9.17 -7.21
N GLY A 80 6.53 -7.93 -7.32
CA GLY A 80 5.21 -7.51 -6.82
C GLY A 80 5.14 -7.44 -5.30
N ARG A 81 6.29 -7.35 -4.60
CA ARG A 81 6.33 -7.15 -3.16
C ARG A 81 6.20 -5.67 -2.85
N LEU A 82 5.32 -5.34 -1.90
CA LEU A 82 5.11 -3.96 -1.48
C LEU A 82 6.39 -3.37 -0.87
N ILE A 83 6.81 -2.23 -1.42
CA ILE A 83 7.85 -1.39 -0.83
C ILE A 83 7.22 -0.42 0.15
N ASP A 84 6.28 0.39 -0.35
CA ASP A 84 5.51 1.29 0.49
C ASP A 84 4.26 1.82 -0.22
N PHE A 85 3.37 2.45 0.55
CA PHE A 85 2.24 3.21 0.03
C PHE A 85 2.01 4.50 0.82
N MET A 86 1.29 5.45 0.22
CA MET A 86 0.83 6.66 0.91
C MET A 86 -0.45 7.20 0.29
N LEU A 87 -1.41 7.55 1.14
CA LEU A 87 -2.66 8.17 0.72
C LEU A 87 -2.53 9.71 0.78
N LEU A 88 -2.86 10.39 -0.31
CA LEU A 88 -2.76 11.84 -0.47
C LEU A 88 -4.00 12.42 -1.16
N ASP A 89 -4.26 13.71 -0.92
CA ASP A 89 -5.37 14.43 -1.54
C ASP A 89 -5.12 14.82 -3.00
N ARG A 90 -3.85 15.01 -3.40
CA ARG A 90 -3.49 15.56 -4.72
C ARG A 90 -2.42 14.71 -5.40
N ARG A 91 -2.56 14.56 -6.71
CA ARG A 91 -1.54 13.95 -7.61
C ARG A 91 -0.64 15.04 -8.17
N ASN A 92 0.48 15.30 -7.49
CA ASN A 92 1.44 16.32 -7.92
C ASN A 92 2.88 15.91 -7.57
N ALA A 93 3.86 16.66 -8.11
CA ALA A 93 5.28 16.41 -7.88
C ALA A 93 5.68 16.46 -6.39
N ARG A 94 5.03 17.31 -5.57
CA ARG A 94 5.27 17.35 -4.12
C ARG A 94 4.82 16.06 -3.44
N GLY A 95 3.67 15.53 -3.84
CA GLY A 95 3.14 14.25 -3.37
C GLY A 95 4.03 13.08 -3.77
N ALA A 96 4.45 13.04 -5.04
CA ALA A 96 5.39 12.03 -5.54
C ALA A 96 6.74 12.09 -4.81
N HIS A 97 7.31 13.28 -4.58
CA HIS A 97 8.54 13.47 -3.82
C HIS A 97 8.41 12.98 -2.38
N ARG A 98 7.34 13.38 -1.68
CA ARG A 98 7.06 12.93 -0.31
C ARG A 98 6.89 11.41 -0.25
N PHE A 99 6.21 10.83 -1.24
CA PHE A 99 6.01 9.38 -1.33
C PHE A 99 7.32 8.63 -1.53
N LEU A 100 8.09 9.01 -2.54
CA LEU A 100 9.37 8.39 -2.86
C LEU A 100 10.36 8.56 -1.70
N GLY A 101 10.42 9.74 -1.07
CA GLY A 101 11.25 9.96 0.11
C GLY A 101 10.88 9.06 1.29
N LYS A 102 9.57 8.82 1.51
CA LYS A 102 9.09 7.86 2.52
C LYS A 102 9.50 6.43 2.15
N ALA A 103 9.33 6.02 0.89
CA ALA A 103 9.70 4.68 0.43
C ALA A 103 11.21 4.43 0.52
N LEU A 104 12.04 5.42 0.17
CA LEU A 104 13.50 5.37 0.31
C LEU A 104 13.93 5.24 1.77
N LYS A 105 13.28 5.97 2.69
CA LYS A 105 13.53 5.80 4.13
C LYS A 105 13.18 4.39 4.60
N THR A 106 12.06 3.84 4.13
CA THR A 106 11.66 2.45 4.44
C THR A 106 12.71 1.46 3.93
N MET A 107 13.30 1.69 2.74
CA MET A 107 14.29 0.82 2.10
C MET A 107 15.71 1.37 2.15
N HIS A 108 16.09 2.05 3.24
CA HIS A 108 17.40 2.73 3.35
C HIS A 108 18.59 1.77 3.13
N ASN A 109 18.48 0.52 3.56
CA ASN A 109 19.52 -0.51 3.36
C ASN A 109 19.56 -1.08 1.93
N TRP A 110 18.50 -0.87 1.15
CA TRP A 110 18.31 -1.49 -0.17
C TRP A 110 17.75 -0.46 -1.17
N PRO A 111 18.50 0.61 -1.48
CA PRO A 111 18.04 1.66 -2.37
C PRO A 111 17.79 1.10 -3.79
N PRO A 112 16.86 1.70 -4.54
CA PRO A 112 16.58 1.27 -5.91
C PRO A 112 17.73 1.64 -6.85
N HIS A 113 18.07 0.72 -7.73
CA HIS A 113 18.89 0.99 -8.92
C HIS A 113 18.03 1.47 -10.10
N SER A 114 16.73 1.14 -10.09
CA SER A 114 15.80 1.61 -11.12
C SER A 114 14.41 1.88 -10.56
N ILE A 115 13.79 2.96 -11.04
CA ILE A 115 12.40 3.32 -10.72
C ILE A 115 11.65 3.41 -12.05
N THR A 116 10.66 2.55 -12.23
CA THR A 116 9.74 2.62 -13.36
C THR A 116 8.44 3.27 -12.94
N THR A 117 7.99 4.27 -13.69
CA THR A 117 6.72 4.97 -13.45
C THR A 117 5.89 5.03 -14.71
N ASP A 118 4.62 5.43 -14.57
CA ASP A 118 3.85 5.93 -15.71
C ASP A 118 4.45 7.23 -16.27
N LYS A 119 4.03 7.65 -17.46
CA LYS A 119 4.51 8.85 -18.18
C LYS A 119 4.14 10.19 -17.52
N LEU A 120 3.69 10.18 -16.26
CA LEU A 120 3.30 11.40 -15.55
C LEU A 120 4.52 12.28 -15.26
N GLY A 121 4.48 13.54 -15.71
CA GLY A 121 5.57 14.51 -15.54
C GLY A 121 5.90 14.90 -14.08
N SER A 122 5.13 14.44 -13.10
CA SER A 122 5.44 14.64 -11.68
C SER A 122 6.61 13.80 -11.18
N TYR A 123 6.81 12.60 -11.74
CA TYR A 123 7.84 11.68 -11.27
C TYR A 123 9.27 12.10 -11.63
N PRO A 124 9.59 12.49 -12.88
CA PRO A 124 10.93 12.99 -13.20
C PRO A 124 11.37 14.15 -12.30
N LYS A 125 10.45 15.10 -12.04
CA LYS A 125 10.71 16.24 -11.15
C LYS A 125 10.98 15.81 -9.71
N ALA A 126 10.20 14.85 -9.20
CA ALA A 126 10.38 14.32 -7.86
C ALA A 126 11.69 13.53 -7.71
N ILE A 127 12.03 12.72 -8.70
CA ILE A 127 13.26 11.91 -8.74
C ILE A 127 14.49 12.81 -8.79
N GLY A 128 14.55 13.77 -9.72
CA GLY A 128 15.68 14.70 -9.83
C GLY A 128 15.89 15.51 -8.56
N ARG A 129 14.79 15.93 -7.90
CA ARG A 129 14.88 16.59 -6.59
C ARG A 129 15.45 15.68 -5.50
N LEU A 130 15.05 14.40 -5.44
CA LEU A 130 15.59 13.46 -4.46
C LEU A 130 17.08 13.14 -4.70
N GLN A 131 17.51 13.12 -5.96
CA GLN A 131 18.92 12.99 -6.33
C GLN A 131 19.73 14.21 -5.87
N HIS A 132 19.23 15.42 -6.16
CA HIS A 132 19.85 16.66 -5.69
C HIS A 132 19.92 16.75 -4.15
N GLU A 133 18.91 16.24 -3.43
CA GLU A 133 18.90 16.17 -1.97
C GLU A 133 19.81 15.07 -1.40
N GLY A 134 20.51 14.28 -2.23
CA GLY A 134 21.37 13.17 -1.80
C GLY A 134 20.60 11.96 -1.24
N LYS A 135 19.28 11.92 -1.38
CA LYS A 135 18.41 10.84 -0.86
C LYS A 135 18.27 9.67 -1.82
N LEU A 136 18.54 9.90 -3.10
CA LEU A 136 18.50 8.89 -4.15
C LEU A 136 19.84 8.89 -4.89
N PRO A 137 20.46 7.73 -5.16
CA PRO A 137 21.70 7.67 -5.94
C PRO A 137 21.56 8.32 -7.32
N GLN A 138 22.60 9.04 -7.75
CA GLN A 138 22.63 9.76 -9.02
C GLN A 138 22.56 8.81 -10.23
N ASP A 139 23.06 7.59 -10.09
CA ASP A 139 23.02 6.53 -11.09
C ASP A 139 21.68 5.78 -11.16
N THR A 140 20.70 6.14 -10.31
CA THR A 140 19.36 5.52 -10.34
C THR A 140 18.68 5.80 -11.67
N LYS A 141 18.34 4.74 -12.40
CA LYS A 141 17.70 4.85 -13.71
C LYS A 141 16.19 5.06 -13.57
N HIS A 142 15.68 6.21 -14.01
CA HIS A 142 14.25 6.40 -14.24
C HIS A 142 13.85 5.78 -15.59
N ARG A 143 12.75 5.03 -15.60
CA ARG A 143 12.20 4.40 -16.81
C ARG A 143 10.72 4.67 -16.92
N THR A 144 10.23 4.75 -18.15
CA THR A 144 8.80 4.66 -18.44
C THR A 144 8.58 3.44 -19.34
N SER A 145 7.80 2.47 -18.86
CA SER A 145 7.53 1.25 -19.62
C SER A 145 6.17 0.69 -19.26
N LYS A 146 5.28 0.65 -20.27
CA LYS A 146 3.93 0.09 -20.12
C LYS A 146 3.98 -1.38 -19.68
N TYR A 147 4.87 -2.17 -20.29
CA TYR A 147 5.00 -3.59 -19.97
C TYR A 147 5.43 -3.83 -18.51
N LEU A 148 6.41 -3.06 -18.03
CA LEU A 148 6.88 -3.20 -16.63
C LEU A 148 5.83 -2.73 -15.61
N ASN A 149 4.93 -1.82 -16.00
CA ASN A 149 3.84 -1.33 -15.16
C ASN A 149 2.74 -2.38 -14.94
N ASN A 150 2.65 -3.43 -15.76
CA ASN A 150 1.67 -4.52 -15.58
C ASN A 150 1.70 -5.10 -14.15
N ILE A 151 2.87 -5.15 -13.51
CA ILE A 151 3.04 -5.66 -12.13
C ILE A 151 2.31 -4.78 -11.12
N ILE A 152 2.47 -3.45 -11.22
CA ILE A 152 1.81 -2.53 -10.29
C ILE A 152 0.32 -2.38 -10.61
N GLU A 153 -0.07 -2.49 -11.88
CA GLU A 153 -1.48 -2.54 -12.29
C GLU A 153 -2.20 -3.79 -11.74
N ALA A 154 -1.57 -4.96 -11.84
CA ALA A 154 -2.08 -6.18 -11.22
C ALA A 154 -2.16 -6.05 -9.69
N ASP A 155 -1.17 -5.40 -9.07
CA ASP A 155 -1.21 -5.09 -7.65
C ASP A 155 -2.37 -4.17 -7.27
N HIS A 156 -2.64 -3.13 -8.07
CA HIS A 156 -3.81 -2.25 -7.93
C HIS A 156 -5.11 -3.03 -7.99
N GLY A 157 -5.25 -3.93 -8.98
CA GLY A 157 -6.44 -4.79 -9.11
C GLY A 157 -6.68 -5.64 -7.87
N GLY A 158 -5.63 -6.27 -7.35
CA GLY A 158 -5.69 -7.08 -6.13
C GLY A 158 -6.11 -6.28 -4.90
N LEU A 159 -5.64 -5.04 -4.75
CA LEU A 159 -6.04 -4.17 -3.65
C LEU A 159 -7.47 -3.67 -3.81
N LYS A 160 -7.85 -3.23 -5.01
CA LYS A 160 -9.21 -2.75 -5.29
C LYS A 160 -10.26 -3.82 -5.03
N ARG A 161 -9.93 -5.11 -5.22
CA ARG A 161 -10.83 -6.22 -4.89
C ARG A 161 -11.23 -6.24 -3.41
N VAL A 162 -10.31 -5.91 -2.49
CA VAL A 162 -10.62 -5.88 -1.05
C VAL A 162 -11.15 -4.53 -0.57
N ILE A 163 -10.87 -3.44 -1.28
CA ILE A 163 -11.40 -2.09 -0.95
C ILE A 163 -12.84 -1.91 -1.44
N ARG A 164 -13.20 -2.37 -2.65
CA ARG A 164 -14.52 -2.11 -3.26
C ARG A 164 -15.70 -2.45 -2.34
N PRO A 165 -15.72 -3.59 -1.62
CA PRO A 165 -16.85 -3.95 -0.78
C PRO A 165 -16.97 -3.08 0.48
N THR A 166 -15.92 -2.34 0.87
CA THR A 166 -15.99 -1.44 2.04
C THR A 166 -16.83 -0.19 1.79
N ARG A 167 -17.36 0.00 0.57
CA ARG A 167 -18.19 1.16 0.16
C ARG A 167 -17.52 2.53 0.39
N GLY A 168 -16.18 2.56 0.38
CA GLY A 168 -15.38 3.76 0.61
C GLY A 168 -15.08 4.03 2.08
N PHE A 169 -14.11 4.91 2.34
CA PHE A 169 -13.70 5.27 3.70
C PHE A 169 -14.30 6.62 4.10
N GLN A 170 -14.49 6.86 5.39
CA GLN A 170 -15.01 8.15 5.87
C GLN A 170 -13.92 9.23 5.95
N THR A 171 -12.72 8.88 6.41
CA THR A 171 -11.62 9.84 6.60
C THR A 171 -10.29 9.29 6.08
N MET A 172 -9.33 10.18 5.80
CA MET A 172 -7.98 9.79 5.38
C MET A 172 -7.26 8.92 6.43
N ARG A 173 -7.46 9.25 7.72
CA ARG A 173 -6.89 8.49 8.85
C ARG A 173 -7.41 7.06 8.86
N THR A 174 -8.74 6.89 8.76
CA THR A 174 -9.36 5.57 8.82
C THR A 174 -9.11 4.74 7.56
N ALA A 175 -9.05 5.40 6.40
CA ALA A 175 -8.61 4.78 5.15
C ALA A 175 -7.19 4.23 5.26
N SER A 176 -6.24 5.05 5.72
CA SER A 176 -4.84 4.68 5.85
C SER A 176 -4.66 3.48 6.79
N ALA A 177 -5.27 3.51 7.98
CA ALA A 177 -5.21 2.40 8.93
C ALA A 177 -5.79 1.10 8.36
N THR A 178 -6.90 1.19 7.64
CA THR A 178 -7.54 0.02 7.04
C THR A 178 -6.73 -0.57 5.89
N ILE A 179 -6.19 0.30 5.01
CA ILE A 179 -5.32 -0.12 3.90
C ILE A 179 -4.07 -0.83 4.42
N LYS A 180 -3.48 -0.39 5.55
CA LYS A 180 -2.39 -1.14 6.21
C LYS A 180 -2.79 -2.58 6.50
N GLY A 181 -3.99 -2.80 7.03
CA GLY A 181 -4.52 -4.14 7.32
C GLY A 181 -4.69 -4.98 6.04
N PHE A 182 -5.20 -4.37 4.97
CA PHE A 182 -5.31 -5.02 3.66
C PHE A 182 -3.95 -5.43 3.11
N GLU A 183 -2.96 -4.54 3.14
CA GLU A 183 -1.61 -4.86 2.69
C GLU A 183 -0.97 -5.97 3.52
N VAL A 184 -1.11 -5.93 4.85
CA VAL A 184 -0.64 -7.00 5.73
C VAL A 184 -1.22 -8.36 5.32
N MET A 185 -2.54 -8.45 5.14
CA MET A 185 -3.16 -9.72 4.77
C MET A 185 -2.81 -10.16 3.35
N ARG A 186 -2.60 -9.22 2.42
CA ARG A 186 -2.11 -9.52 1.07
C ARG A 186 -0.68 -10.04 1.10
N MET A 187 0.20 -9.43 1.90
CA MET A 187 1.59 -9.89 2.08
C MET A 187 1.66 -11.30 2.67
N ILE A 188 0.87 -11.59 3.70
CA ILE A 188 0.77 -12.94 4.30
C ILE A 188 0.27 -13.95 3.25
N ARG A 189 -0.81 -13.61 2.53
CA ARG A 189 -1.39 -14.50 1.50
C ARG A 189 -0.40 -14.82 0.38
N ARG A 190 0.40 -13.85 -0.05
CA ARG A 190 1.42 -14.03 -1.10
C ARG A 190 2.74 -14.60 -0.58
N ARG A 191 2.84 -14.93 0.72
CA ARG A 191 4.08 -15.38 1.38
C ARG A 191 5.25 -14.40 1.20
N HIS A 192 4.94 -13.10 1.20
CA HIS A 192 5.94 -12.02 1.10
C HIS A 192 6.56 -11.61 2.45
N CYS A 193 6.28 -12.38 3.50
CA CYS A 193 6.87 -12.23 4.84
C CYS A 193 7.67 -13.49 5.16
N LEU A 194 8.84 -13.32 5.76
CA LEU A 194 9.74 -14.42 6.14
C LEU A 194 9.09 -15.41 7.12
N LEU A 195 8.16 -14.93 7.96
CA LEU A 195 7.35 -15.76 8.87
C LEU A 195 6.40 -16.75 8.17
N CYS A 196 6.20 -16.63 6.85
CA CYS A 196 5.30 -17.50 6.09
C CYS A 196 6.04 -18.63 5.35
N LYS A 197 7.35 -18.79 5.58
CA LYS A 197 8.12 -19.96 5.15
C LYS A 197 8.10 -20.99 6.28
N ALA A 198 7.02 -21.77 6.34
CA ALA A 198 6.93 -23.02 7.08
C ALA A 198 6.63 -24.13 6.07
#